data_AF-A0AA39PB85-F1
#
_entry.id   AF-A0AA39PB85-F1
#
_cell.length_a   1.000
_cell.length_b   1.000
_cell.length_c   1.000
_cell.angle_alpha   90.00
_cell.angle_beta   90.00
_cell.angle_gamma   90.00
#
_symmetry.space_group_name_H-M   'P 1'
#
loop_
_entity.id
_entity.type
_entity.pdbx_description
1 polymer ?
#
loop_
_entity_poly.entity_id
_entity_poly.type
_entity_poly.pdbx_seq_one_letter_code
_entity_poly.pdbx_strand_id
1 'polypeptide(L)' 'MDSRAIDSEKVIVVIGAGVIGLTTALRIQETRKYHVAIIAETFPSDPLTIRYTSQ' A
#
# COMPACT_ATOMS: atom_id res chain seq x y z
N MET A 1 -20.77 -23.79 -20.00
CA MET A 1 -20.86 -23.67 -18.53
C MET A 1 -19.68 -22.81 -18.10
N ASP A 2 -19.81 -21.48 -18.20
CA ASP A 2 -18.77 -20.55 -17.76
C ASP A 2 -19.00 -20.21 -16.30
N SER A 3 -18.29 -20.94 -15.45
CA SER A 3 -18.24 -20.75 -14.00
C SER A 3 -17.51 -19.45 -13.68
N ARG A 4 -18.25 -18.53 -13.04
CA ARG A 4 -17.76 -17.34 -12.34
C ARG A 4 -16.42 -17.59 -11.65
N ALA A 5 -15.39 -16.82 -11.98
CA ALA A 5 -14.38 -16.48 -10.99
C ALA A 5 -14.91 -15.25 -10.25
N ILE A 6 -15.14 -15.40 -8.94
CA ILE A 6 -15.38 -14.29 -8.02
C ILE A 6 -14.28 -13.27 -8.32
N ASP A 7 -14.65 -12.03 -8.68
CA ASP A 7 -13.68 -10.93 -8.77
C ASP A 7 -13.23 -10.65 -7.34
N SER A 8 -12.32 -11.49 -6.81
CA SER A 8 -11.71 -11.23 -5.52
C SER A 8 -11.00 -9.91 -5.68
N GLU A 9 -11.38 -8.89 -4.91
CA GLU A 9 -10.72 -7.59 -4.97
C GLU A 9 -9.21 -7.81 -5.05
N LYS A 10 -8.59 -7.41 -6.17
CA LYS A 10 -7.17 -7.65 -6.37
C LYS A 10 -6.43 -6.87 -5.30
N VAL A 11 -5.78 -7.60 -4.40
CA VAL A 11 -5.01 -7.02 -3.30
C VAL A 11 -3.63 -6.63 -3.82
N ILE A 12 -3.23 -5.39 -3.60
CA ILE A 12 -1.88 -4.91 -3.86
C ILE A 12 -1.20 -4.58 -2.54
N VAL A 13 -0.04 -5.19 -2.31
CA VAL A 13 0.78 -4.97 -1.12
C VAL A 13 1.97 -4.10 -1.51
N VAL A 14 2.10 -2.93 -0.90
CA VAL A 14 3.24 -2.03 -1.04
C VAL A 14 4.19 -2.26 0.13
N ILE A 15 5.46 -2.53 -0.17
CA ILE A 15 6.51 -2.71 0.84
C ILE A 15 7.27 -1.39 0.98
N GLY A 16 7.21 -0.80 2.17
CA GLY A 16 7.82 0.48 2.52
C GLY A 16 6.81 1.64 2.56
N ALA A 17 6.93 2.47 3.59
CA ALA A 17 6.12 3.66 3.82
C ALA A 17 6.94 4.97 3.67
N GLY A 18 7.99 4.95 2.84
CA GLY A 18 8.67 6.16 2.38
C GLY A 18 7.85 6.91 1.33
N VAL A 19 8.36 8.05 0.84
CA VAL A 19 7.65 8.92 -0.11
C VAL A 19 7.19 8.17 -1.38
N ILE A 20 8.02 7.27 -1.91
CA ILE A 20 7.67 6.48 -3.09
C ILE A 20 6.54 5.50 -2.75
N GLY A 21 6.69 4.72 -1.67
CA GLY A 21 5.70 3.70 -1.28
C GLY A 21 4.32 4.29 -1.01
N LEU A 22 4.26 5.39 -0.23
CA LEU A 22 3.00 6.05 0.09
C LEU A 22 2.37 6.70 -1.16
N THR A 23 3.17 7.31 -2.03
CA THR A 23 2.66 7.91 -3.28
C THR A 23 2.11 6.85 -4.22
N THR A 24 2.82 5.72 -4.37
CA THR A 24 2.35 4.58 -5.18
C THR A 24 1.06 4.00 -4.61
N ALA A 25 1.00 3.77 -3.29
CA ALA A 25 -0.21 3.27 -2.64
C ALA A 25 -1.41 4.22 -2.85
N LEU A 26 -1.20 5.53 -2.73
CA LEU A 26 -2.23 6.54 -2.96
C LEU A 26 -2.73 6.52 -4.41
N ARG A 27 -1.82 6.54 -5.40
CA ARG A 27 -2.18 6.51 -6.82
C ARG A 27 -2.98 5.25 -7.18
N ILE A 28 -2.62 4.10 -6.60
CA ILE A 28 -3.36 2.85 -6.81
C ILE A 28 -4.73 2.92 -6.14
N GLN A 29 -4.81 3.39 -4.90
CA GLN A 29 -6.06 3.50 -4.14
C GLN A 29 -7.07 4.47 -4.81
N GLU A 30 -6.58 5.58 -5.37
CA GLU A 30 -7.40 6.55 -6.12
C GLU A 30 -8.15 5.91 -7.30
N THR A 31 -7.63 4.83 -7.88
CA THR A 31 -8.33 4.10 -8.95
C THR A 31 -9.59 3.39 -8.47
N ARG A 32 -9.76 3.16 -7.16
CA ARG A 32 -10.86 2.41 -6.53
C ARG A 32 -11.02 0.96 -7.04
N LYS A 33 -10.01 0.41 -7.73
CA LYS A 33 -10.04 -0.95 -8.34
C LYS A 33 -9.37 -2.02 -7.49
N TYR A 34 -8.56 -1.61 -6.52
CA TYR A 34 -7.67 -2.49 -5.78
C TYR A 34 -7.81 -2.24 -4.29
N HIS A 35 -7.75 -3.32 -3.53
CA HIS A 35 -7.55 -3.25 -2.09
C HIS A 35 -6.05 -3.07 -1.83
N VAL A 36 -5.65 -1.93 -1.26
CA VAL A 36 -4.25 -1.57 -1.06
C VAL A 36 -3.86 -1.77 0.40
N ALA A 37 -2.83 -2.58 0.64
CA ALA A 37 -2.20 -2.74 1.94
C ALA A 37 -0.75 -2.24 1.89
N ILE A 38 -0.28 -1.63 2.97
CA ILE A 38 1.09 -1.11 3.10
C ILE A 38 1.75 -1.83 4.27
N ILE A 39 2.93 -2.38 4.06
CA ILE A 39 3.74 -3.02 5.09
C ILE A 39 5.06 -2.26 5.19
N ALA A 40 5.38 -1.76 6.39
CA ALA A 40 6.61 -1.04 6.66
C ALA A 40 7.05 -1.28 8.12
N GLU A 41 8.36 -1.14 8.36
CA GLU A 41 8.92 -1.20 9.73
C GLU A 41 8.53 0.04 10.55
N THR A 42 8.47 1.21 9.91
CA THR A 42 8.08 2.48 10.52
C THR A 42 7.12 3.24 9.62
N PHE A 43 6.17 3.93 10.22
CA PHE A 43 5.20 4.81 9.57
C PHE A 43 5.44 6.28 9.96
N PRO A 44 5.00 7.24 9.12
CA PRO A 44 5.10 8.67 9.44
C PRO A 44 4.40 9.08 10.75
N SER A 45 3.43 8.29 11.22
CA SER A 45 2.69 8.54 12.46
C SER A 45 3.31 7.88 13.70
N ASP A 46 4.38 7.10 13.53
CA ASP A 46 5.10 6.51 14.65
C ASP A 46 5.90 7.57 15.41
N PRO A 47 6.32 7.29 16.67
CA PRO A 47 7.22 8.19 17.40
C PRO A 47 8.46 8.57 16.59
N LEU A 48 8.83 9.84 16.65
CA LEU A 48 9.94 10.38 15.88
C LEU A 48 11.23 9.60 16.13
N THR A 49 11.83 9.14 15.04
CA THR A 49 13.08 8.40 15.04
C THR A 49 13.93 8.82 13.86
N ILE A 50 15.25 8.91 14.08
CA ILE A 50 16.21 9.22 13.02
C ILE A 50 16.10 8.20 11.88
N ARG A 51 15.73 6.95 12.18
CA ARG A 51 15.59 5.86 11.20
C ARG A 51 14.57 6.15 10.09
N TYR A 52 13.58 6.99 10.36
CA TYR A 52 12.57 7.38 9.38
C TYR A 52 13.08 8.47 8.41
N THR A 53 14.09 9.26 8.82
CA THR A 53 14.55 10.45 8.06
C THR A 53 15.38 10.14 6.80
N SER A 54 15.61 8.86 6.47
CA SER A 54 16.44 8.43 5.33
C SER A 54 15.73 7.50 4.35
N GLN A 55 14.39 7.42 4.40
CA GLN A 55 13.56 6.48 3.64
C GLN A 55 12.87 7.12 2.43
#